data_AF-A0A376MKG3-F1
#
_entry.id   AF-A0A376MKG3-F1
#
_cell.length_a   1.000
_cell.length_b   1.000
_cell.length_c   1.000
_cell.angle_alpha   90.00
_cell.angle_beta   90.00
_cell.angle_gamma   90.00
#
_symmetry.space_group_name_H-M   'P 1'
#
loop_
_entity.id
_entity.type
_entity.pdbx_description
1 polymer ?
#
loop_
_entity_poly.entity_id
_entity_poly.type
_entity_poly.pdbx_seq_one_letter_code
_entity_poly.pdbx_strand_id
1 'polypeptide(L)'
;MIFGWEALFLFRPIIVCTLTGAILGDIQTGLITGGLTELAFAGLTPAGGVQPPNPIMAGLMTTVIAWSTGVDAKTAIGLGLPFSLLMQYVILFFYSAFSLFMTKADKCAKEADTAAFSRLNWTTMLIVASAYAVIAFLCTYLAQGAMQALVKAMPAWLTHGF
;
A
#
# COMPACT_ATOMS: atom_id res chain seq x y z
N MET A 1 -12.34 16.15 4.74
CA MET A 1 -11.59 16.96 3.75
C MET A 1 -10.36 16.20 3.24
N ILE A 2 -10.53 14.92 2.82
CA ILE A 2 -9.46 14.03 2.34
C ILE A 2 -9.50 13.89 0.80
N PHE A 3 -10.60 14.33 0.16
CA PHE A 3 -10.81 14.30 -1.29
C PHE A 3 -9.87 15.18 -2.12
N GLY A 4 -9.08 16.08 -1.51
CA GLY A 4 -8.21 17.00 -2.24
C GLY A 4 -6.87 16.39 -2.71
N TRP A 5 -6.34 15.41 -1.98
CA TRP A 5 -5.03 14.81 -2.30
C TRP A 5 -5.15 13.66 -3.30
N GLU A 6 -6.32 13.00 -3.37
CA GLU A 6 -6.65 12.07 -4.45
C GLU A 6 -6.72 12.78 -5.82
N ALA A 7 -7.08 14.08 -5.84
CA ALA A 7 -7.11 14.89 -7.06
C ALA A 7 -5.72 15.12 -7.69
N LEU A 8 -4.64 14.99 -6.90
CA LEU A 8 -3.26 15.09 -7.39
C LEU A 8 -2.72 13.74 -7.90
N PHE A 9 -3.47 12.65 -7.78
CA PHE A 9 -3.07 11.29 -8.18
C PHE A 9 -1.72 10.81 -7.60
N LEU A 10 -1.17 11.47 -6.58
CA LEU A 10 0.13 11.16 -5.97
C LEU A 10 0.20 9.73 -5.39
N PHE A 11 -0.96 9.19 -5.02
CA PHE A 11 -1.11 7.84 -4.49
C PHE A 11 -1.33 6.78 -5.58
N ARG A 12 -1.19 7.14 -6.87
CA ARG A 12 -1.24 6.13 -7.93
C ARG A 12 0.00 5.25 -7.87
N PRO A 13 -0.14 3.94 -8.12
CA PRO A 13 0.99 3.01 -8.13
C PRO A 13 2.12 3.48 -9.05
N ILE A 14 1.80 4.11 -10.18
CA ILE A 14 2.82 4.57 -11.14
C ILE A 14 3.77 5.61 -10.54
N ILE A 15 3.29 6.56 -9.74
CA ILE A 15 4.13 7.58 -9.12
C ILE A 15 4.96 6.96 -7.99
N VAL A 16 4.31 6.15 -7.15
CA VAL A 16 4.99 5.51 -6.00
C VAL A 16 6.07 4.54 -6.46
N CYS A 17 5.81 3.71 -7.48
CA CYS A 17 6.78 2.76 -8.01
C CYS A 17 7.93 3.47 -8.71
N THR A 18 7.66 4.53 -9.47
CA THR A 18 8.71 5.33 -10.12
C THR A 18 9.63 5.99 -9.10
N LEU A 19 9.05 6.57 -8.04
CA LEU A 19 9.84 7.14 -6.93
C LEU A 19 10.63 6.06 -6.18
N THR A 20 10.02 4.89 -5.96
CA THR A 20 10.71 3.75 -5.33
C THR A 20 11.89 3.28 -6.18
N GLY A 21 11.70 3.14 -7.50
CA GLY A 21 12.77 2.80 -8.43
C GLY A 21 13.88 3.85 -8.47
N ALA A 22 13.54 5.14 -8.43
CA ALA A 22 14.52 6.22 -8.34
C ALA A 22 15.37 6.14 -7.05
N ILE A 23 14.76 5.82 -5.91
CA ILE A 23 15.46 5.61 -4.63
C ILE A 23 16.38 4.39 -4.69
N LEU A 24 15.96 3.32 -5.39
CA LEU A 24 16.74 2.10 -5.57
C LEU A 24 17.83 2.19 -6.66
N GLY A 25 17.84 3.28 -7.46
CA GLY A 25 18.78 3.48 -8.56
C GLY A 25 18.37 2.85 -9.89
N ASP A 26 17.14 2.35 -10.00
CA ASP A 26 16.57 1.81 -11.25
C ASP A 26 15.15 2.35 -11.50
N ILE A 27 15.10 3.48 -12.21
CA ILE A 27 13.85 4.14 -12.59
C ILE A 27 13.07 3.32 -13.61
N GLN A 28 13.75 2.58 -14.50
CA GLN A 28 13.06 1.79 -15.54
C GLN A 28 12.25 0.68 -14.93
N THR A 29 12.83 -0.06 -13.98
CA THR A 29 12.12 -1.08 -13.22
C THR A 29 10.91 -0.48 -12.50
N GLY A 30 11.07 0.65 -11.82
CA GLY A 30 9.97 1.35 -11.14
C GLY A 30 8.83 1.82 -12.07
N LEU A 31 9.15 2.24 -13.29
CA LEU A 31 8.15 2.65 -14.27
C LEU A 31 7.36 1.44 -14.81
N ILE A 32 8.05 0.35 -15.13
CA ILE A 32 7.46 -0.88 -15.67
C ILE A 32 6.56 -1.53 -14.62
N THR A 33 7.04 -1.69 -13.38
CA THR A 33 6.26 -2.27 -12.28
C THR A 33 5.08 -1.38 -11.91
N GLY A 34 5.24 -0.06 -11.96
CA GLY A 34 4.17 0.91 -11.74
C GLY A 34 3.05 0.81 -12.78
N GLY A 35 3.41 0.71 -14.06
CA GLY A 35 2.46 0.50 -15.15
C GLY A 35 1.73 -0.84 -15.07
N LEU A 36 2.45 -1.93 -14.76
CA LEU A 36 1.85 -3.24 -14.56
C LEU A 36 0.88 -3.26 -13.37
N THR A 37 1.26 -2.61 -12.27
CA THR A 37 0.40 -2.50 -11.09
C THR A 37 -0.84 -1.67 -11.38
N GLU A 38 -0.72 -0.58 -12.13
CA GLU A 38 -1.92 0.16 -12.57
C GLU A 38 -2.86 -0.68 -13.41
N LEU A 39 -2.33 -1.43 -14.38
CA LEU A 39 -3.15 -2.29 -15.23
C LEU A 39 -3.83 -3.40 -14.42
N ALA A 40 -3.11 -4.00 -13.47
CA ALA A 40 -3.65 -5.05 -12.60
C ALA A 40 -4.77 -4.55 -11.68
N PHE A 41 -4.73 -3.29 -11.26
CA PHE A 41 -5.68 -2.70 -10.33
C PHE A 41 -6.69 -1.74 -10.95
N ALA A 42 -6.63 -1.49 -12.26
CA ALA A 42 -7.54 -0.57 -12.96
C ALA A 42 -9.03 -0.95 -12.85
N GLY A 43 -9.33 -2.24 -12.66
CA GLY A 43 -10.70 -2.76 -12.48
C GLY A 43 -11.16 -2.87 -11.02
N LEU A 44 -10.27 -2.61 -10.05
CA LEU A 44 -10.54 -2.80 -8.63
C LEU A 44 -10.98 -1.49 -7.98
N THR A 45 -12.16 -1.00 -8.34
CA THR A 45 -12.76 0.17 -7.71
C THR A 45 -13.52 -0.21 -6.44
N PRO A 46 -13.47 0.60 -5.36
CA PRO A 46 -14.24 0.33 -4.16
C PRO A 46 -15.75 0.42 -4.45
N ALA A 47 -16.46 -0.69 -4.35
CA ALA A 47 -17.92 -0.74 -4.49
C ALA A 47 -18.55 -1.38 -3.25
N GLY A 48 -19.56 -0.72 -2.67
CA GLY A 48 -20.40 -1.32 -1.62
C GLY A 48 -19.72 -1.58 -0.27
N GLY A 49 -18.70 -0.80 0.11
CA GLY A 49 -18.02 -0.96 1.41
C GLY A 49 -16.97 -2.07 1.45
N VAL A 50 -16.78 -2.81 0.35
CA VAL A 50 -15.67 -3.73 0.17
C VAL A 50 -14.46 -2.93 -0.31
N GLN A 51 -13.41 -2.90 0.50
CA GLN A 51 -12.15 -2.26 0.11
C GLN A 51 -11.33 -3.22 -0.76
N PRO A 52 -10.98 -2.84 -2.00
CA PRO A 52 -10.13 -3.64 -2.87
C PRO A 52 -8.71 -3.75 -2.28
N PRO A 53 -7.90 -4.76 -2.67
CA PRO A 53 -6.54 -4.90 -2.16
C PRO A 53 -5.70 -3.64 -2.43
N ASN A 54 -4.77 -3.32 -1.54
CA ASN A 54 -4.03 -2.05 -1.59
C ASN A 54 -3.05 -2.01 -2.79
N PRO A 55 -3.29 -1.18 -3.82
CA PRO A 55 -2.47 -1.17 -5.03
C PRO A 55 -1.11 -0.50 -4.82
N ILE A 56 -1.00 0.39 -3.84
CA ILE A 56 0.25 1.11 -3.52
C ILE A 56 1.28 0.14 -2.95
N MET A 57 0.88 -0.66 -1.96
CA MET A 57 1.76 -1.68 -1.39
C MET A 57 2.08 -2.78 -2.40
N ALA A 58 1.12 -3.17 -3.25
CA ALA A 58 1.37 -4.11 -4.34
C ALA A 58 2.52 -3.63 -5.23
N GLY A 59 2.43 -2.40 -5.72
CA GLY A 59 3.43 -1.84 -6.64
C GLY A 59 4.78 -1.55 -5.98
N LEU A 60 4.77 -1.03 -4.75
CA LEU A 60 6.00 -0.76 -4.00
C LEU A 60 6.78 -2.05 -3.76
N MET A 61 6.11 -3.11 -3.30
CA MET A 61 6.74 -4.42 -3.12
C MET A 61 7.18 -5.04 -4.43
N THR A 62 6.35 -4.97 -5.48
CA THR A 62 6.71 -5.46 -6.82
C THR A 62 8.02 -4.83 -7.31
N THR A 63 8.18 -3.51 -7.13
CA THR A 63 9.39 -2.78 -7.50
C THR A 63 10.62 -3.23 -6.70
N VAL A 64 10.46 -3.34 -5.39
CA VAL A 64 11.54 -3.75 -4.48
C VAL A 64 11.97 -5.20 -4.77
N ILE A 65 11.02 -6.08 -5.06
CA ILE A 65 11.29 -7.50 -5.36
C ILE A 65 11.97 -7.64 -6.72
N ALA A 66 11.45 -6.99 -7.76
CA ALA A 66 12.06 -7.01 -9.10
C ALA A 66 13.52 -6.54 -9.04
N TRP A 67 13.78 -5.43 -8.35
CA TRP A 67 15.14 -4.89 -8.20
C TRP A 67 16.07 -5.78 -7.35
N SER A 68 15.60 -6.26 -6.19
CA SER A 68 16.45 -7.02 -5.25
C SER A 68 16.74 -8.45 -5.70
N THR A 69 15.84 -9.07 -6.47
CA THR A 69 15.98 -10.47 -6.90
C THR A 69 16.32 -10.62 -8.38
N GLY A 70 16.27 -9.53 -9.15
CA GLY A 70 16.56 -9.53 -10.58
C GLY A 70 15.54 -10.29 -11.44
N VAL A 71 14.35 -10.54 -10.90
CA VAL A 71 13.25 -11.21 -11.62
C VAL A 71 12.48 -10.20 -12.48
N ASP A 72 11.84 -10.69 -13.54
CA ASP A 72 10.99 -9.87 -14.40
C ASP A 72 9.81 -9.26 -13.61
N ALA A 73 9.39 -8.06 -14.00
CA ALA A 73 8.30 -7.34 -13.37
C ALA A 73 6.97 -8.12 -13.36
N LYS A 74 6.72 -8.97 -14.36
CA LYS A 74 5.55 -9.87 -14.40
C LYS A 74 5.60 -10.96 -13.34
N THR A 75 6.78 -11.48 -13.02
CA THR A 75 6.93 -12.44 -11.93
C THR A 75 6.85 -11.74 -10.57
N ALA A 76 7.45 -10.54 -10.47
CA ALA A 76 7.44 -9.76 -9.25
C ALA A 76 6.03 -9.30 -8.84
N ILE A 77 5.12 -9.03 -9.78
CA ILE A 77 3.77 -8.54 -9.43
C ILE A 77 2.97 -9.59 -8.66
N GLY A 78 3.10 -10.87 -9.05
CA GLY A 78 2.48 -11.98 -8.31
C GLY A 78 3.00 -12.08 -6.88
N LEU A 79 4.28 -11.75 -6.68
CA LEU A 79 4.91 -11.72 -5.36
C LEU A 79 4.54 -10.50 -4.52
N GLY A 80 4.12 -9.40 -5.14
CA GLY A 80 3.62 -8.20 -4.46
C GLY A 80 2.20 -8.37 -3.92
N LEU A 81 1.39 -9.25 -4.49
CA LEU A 81 -0.03 -9.43 -4.12
C LEU A 81 -0.26 -9.84 -2.65
N PRO A 82 0.51 -10.77 -2.03
CA PRO A 82 0.34 -11.09 -0.62
C PRO A 82 0.50 -9.86 0.31
N PHE A 83 1.42 -8.95 -0.03
CA PHE A 83 1.63 -7.72 0.73
C PHE A 83 0.50 -6.71 0.54
N SER A 84 -0.08 -6.68 -0.67
CA SER A 84 -1.30 -5.90 -0.95
C SER A 84 -2.45 -6.31 -0.05
N LEU A 85 -2.66 -7.62 0.12
CA LEU A 85 -3.67 -8.19 1.01
C LEU A 85 -3.36 -7.93 2.49
N LEU A 86 -2.10 -8.13 2.90
CA LEU A 86 -1.67 -7.84 4.27
C LEU A 86 -1.98 -6.38 4.64
N MET A 87 -1.61 -5.43 3.78
CA MET A 87 -1.90 -4.03 4.02
C MET A 87 -3.41 -3.75 4.07
N GLN A 88 -4.18 -4.43 3.23
CA GLN A 88 -5.63 -4.31 3.23
C GLN A 88 -6.24 -4.71 4.58
N TYR A 89 -5.80 -5.84 5.17
CA TYR A 89 -6.26 -6.26 6.49
C TYR A 89 -5.86 -5.30 7.60
N VAL A 90 -4.65 -4.73 7.53
CA VAL A 90 -4.18 -3.73 8.48
C VAL A 90 -5.09 -2.49 8.46
N ILE A 91 -5.43 -1.98 7.28
CA ILE A 91 -6.33 -0.82 7.15
C ILE A 91 -7.72 -1.15 7.70
N LEU A 92 -8.23 -2.35 7.42
CA LEU A 92 -9.53 -2.79 7.94
C LEU A 92 -9.54 -2.88 9.47
N PHE A 93 -8.42 -3.31 10.07
CA PHE A 93 -8.23 -3.29 11.51
C PHE A 93 -8.26 -1.86 12.07
N PHE A 94 -7.56 -0.91 11.45
CA PHE A 94 -7.62 0.49 11.85
C PHE A 94 -9.04 1.08 11.71
N TYR A 95 -9.80 0.72 10.67
CA TYR A 95 -11.19 1.15 10.54
C TYR A 95 -12.06 0.62 11.68
N SER A 96 -11.88 -0.64 12.06
CA SER A 96 -12.59 -1.22 13.22
C SER A 96 -12.18 -0.53 14.52
N ALA A 97 -10.88 -0.28 14.72
CA ALA A 97 -10.37 0.41 15.90
C ALA A 97 -10.86 1.87 15.98
N PHE A 98 -10.94 2.57 14.85
CA PHE A 98 -11.40 3.97 14.77
C PHE A 98 -12.89 4.15 14.99
N SER A 99 -13.69 3.09 14.82
CA SER A 99 -15.09 3.10 15.28
C SER A 99 -15.21 3.47 16.76
N LEU A 100 -14.24 3.08 17.60
CA LEU A 100 -14.21 3.46 19.04
C LEU A 100 -13.95 4.96 19.26
N PHE A 101 -13.29 5.62 18.31
CA PHE A 101 -13.03 7.06 18.37
C PHE A 101 -14.22 7.89 17.86
N MET A 102 -15.18 7.29 17.15
CA MET A 102 -16.38 7.98 16.68
C MET A 102 -17.28 8.46 17.82
N THR A 103 -17.34 7.74 18.94
CA THR A 103 -18.06 8.21 20.14
C THR A 103 -17.48 9.52 20.69
N LYS A 104 -16.17 9.76 20.54
CA LYS A 104 -15.53 11.03 20.90
C LYS A 104 -15.80 12.11 19.85
N ALA A 105 -15.86 11.74 18.57
CA ALA A 105 -16.23 12.66 17.49
C ALA A 105 -17.67 13.17 17.65
N ASP A 106 -18.63 12.30 18.00
CA ASP A 106 -20.02 12.68 18.26
C ASP A 106 -20.17 13.66 19.43
N LYS A 107 -19.35 13.50 20.49
CA LYS A 107 -19.32 14.46 21.60
C LYS A 107 -18.78 15.82 21.18
N CYS A 108 -17.67 15.85 20.42
CA CYS A 108 -17.12 17.10 19.90
C CYS A 108 -18.11 17.81 18.94
N ALA A 109 -18.88 17.04 18.16
CA ALA A 109 -19.90 17.58 17.26
C ALA A 109 -21.07 18.22 18.04
N LYS A 110 -21.51 17.61 19.15
CA LYS A 110 -22.55 18.18 20.03
C LYS A 110 -22.10 19.47 20.72
N GLU A 111 -20.82 19.58 21.05
CA GLU A 111 -20.22 20.76 21.71
C GLU A 111 -19.82 21.85 20.71
N ALA A 112 -19.98 21.63 19.40
CA ALA A 112 -19.57 22.53 18.31
C ALA A 112 -18.08 22.95 18.35
N ASP A 113 -17.22 22.17 19.03
CA ASP A 113 -15.78 22.43 19.10
C ASP A 113 -15.07 21.91 17.84
N THR A 114 -14.96 22.79 16.86
CA THR A 114 -14.28 22.52 15.58
C THR A 114 -12.78 22.28 15.74
N ALA A 115 -12.15 22.83 16.79
CA ALA A 115 -10.72 22.67 17.06
C ALA A 115 -10.42 21.27 17.63
N ALA A 116 -11.25 20.79 18.55
CA ALA A 116 -11.17 19.41 19.06
C ALA A 116 -11.43 18.37 17.96
N PHE A 117 -12.42 18.62 17.09
CA PHE A 117 -12.71 17.74 15.95
C PHE A 117 -11.54 17.66 14.96
N SER A 118 -10.93 18.79 14.61
CA SER A 118 -9.77 18.83 13.73
C SER A 118 -8.56 18.10 14.32
N ARG A 119 -8.25 18.31 15.60
CA ARG A 119 -7.16 17.59 16.30
C ARG A 119 -7.39 16.09 16.34
N LEU A 120 -8.64 15.64 16.58
CA LEU A 120 -8.99 14.23 16.59
C LEU A 120 -8.75 13.60 15.21
N ASN A 121 -9.16 14.28 14.14
CA ASN A 121 -8.94 13.81 12.77
C ASN A 121 -7.44 13.72 12.43
N TRP A 122 -6.67 14.77 12.75
CA TRP A 122 -5.21 14.79 12.55
C TRP A 122 -4.48 13.69 13.33
N THR A 123 -4.87 13.46 14.59
CA THR A 123 -4.27 12.40 15.42
C THR A 123 -4.53 11.02 14.83
N THR A 124 -5.77 10.78 14.43
CA THR A 124 -6.22 9.54 13.78
C THR A 124 -5.47 9.31 12.47
N MET A 125 -5.26 10.37 11.68
CA MET A 125 -4.48 10.34 10.44
C MET A 125 -3.00 10.03 10.68
N LEU A 126 -2.38 10.67 11.67
CA LEU A 126 -0.98 10.43 12.03
C LEU A 126 -0.73 8.99 12.47
N ILE A 127 -1.68 8.38 13.19
CA ILE A 127 -1.59 6.97 13.60
C ILE A 127 -1.58 6.04 12.38
N VAL A 128 -2.47 6.24 11.41
CA VAL A 128 -2.48 5.41 10.19
C VAL A 128 -1.24 5.64 9.35
N ALA A 129 -0.83 6.89 9.16
CA ALA A 129 0.34 7.22 8.35
C ALA A 129 1.62 6.62 8.94
N SER A 130 1.80 6.71 10.26
CA SER A 130 2.93 6.11 10.96
C SER A 130 2.91 4.58 10.89
N ALA A 131 1.74 3.95 11.08
CA ALA A 131 1.61 2.50 10.91
C ALA A 131 1.93 2.05 9.48
N TYR A 132 1.45 2.79 8.46
CA TYR A 132 1.76 2.52 7.06
C TYR A 132 3.25 2.61 6.78
N ALA A 133 3.91 3.67 7.27
CA ALA A 133 5.34 3.85 7.10
C ALA A 133 6.15 2.72 7.77
N VAL A 134 5.80 2.34 9.00
CA VAL A 134 6.46 1.25 9.73
C VAL A 134 6.28 -0.08 9.02
N ILE A 135 5.06 -0.40 8.56
CA ILE A 135 4.81 -1.67 7.88
C ILE A 135 5.48 -1.71 6.51
N ALA A 136 5.41 -0.63 5.72
CA ALA A 136 6.12 -0.53 4.45
C ALA A 136 7.63 -0.70 4.66
N PHE A 137 8.21 -0.04 5.66
CA PHE A 137 9.63 -0.17 6.01
C PHE A 137 9.99 -1.58 6.46
N LEU A 138 9.18 -2.20 7.32
CA LEU A 138 9.41 -3.58 7.75
C LEU A 138 9.32 -4.53 6.56
N CYS A 139 8.31 -4.38 5.69
CA CYS A 139 8.17 -5.23 4.51
C CYS A 139 9.35 -5.07 3.54
N THR A 140 9.82 -3.84 3.27
CA THR A 140 11.01 -3.63 2.41
C THR A 140 12.29 -4.15 3.05
N TYR A 141 12.46 -3.98 4.35
CA TYR A 141 13.63 -4.46 5.09
C TYR A 141 13.64 -5.99 5.18
N LEU A 142 12.53 -6.61 5.58
CA LEU A 142 12.38 -8.07 5.62
C LEU A 142 12.47 -8.68 4.21
N ALA A 143 12.04 -7.98 3.16
CA ALA A 143 12.14 -8.45 1.78
C ALA A 143 13.59 -8.73 1.35
N GLN A 144 14.61 -8.11 1.95
CA GLN A 144 16.00 -8.42 1.58
C GLN A 144 16.38 -9.89 1.89
N GLY A 145 15.91 -10.43 3.02
CA GLY A 145 16.25 -11.80 3.46
C GLY A 145 15.14 -12.83 3.25
N ALA A 146 13.91 -12.50 3.66
CA ALA A 146 12.77 -13.41 3.58
C ALA A 146 12.29 -13.62 2.13
N MET A 147 12.43 -12.61 1.26
CA MET A 147 12.00 -12.72 -0.12
C MET A 147 12.91 -13.64 -0.93
N GLN A 148 14.23 -13.64 -0.70
CA GLN A 148 15.12 -14.61 -1.34
C GLN A 148 14.75 -16.05 -0.97
N ALA A 149 14.36 -16.29 0.29
CA ALA A 149 13.89 -17.60 0.73
C ALA A 149 12.54 -17.96 0.12
N LEU A 150 11.59 -17.02 0.06
CA LEU A 150 10.26 -17.22 -0.53
C LEU A 150 10.34 -17.46 -2.04
N VAL A 151 11.18 -16.70 -2.76
CA VAL A 151 11.45 -16.89 -4.19
C VAL A 151 12.12 -18.23 -4.46
N LYS A 152 13.11 -18.62 -3.65
CA LYS A 152 13.76 -19.94 -3.77
C LYS A 152 12.84 -21.11 -3.42
N ALA A 153 11.86 -20.88 -2.55
CA ALA A 153 10.86 -21.87 -2.18
C ALA A 153 9.72 -22.01 -3.21
N MET A 154 9.62 -21.12 -4.20
CA MET A 154 8.60 -21.23 -5.23
C MET A 154 8.91 -22.33 -6.23
N PRO A 155 7.99 -23.29 -6.43
CA PRO A 155 8.18 -24.35 -7.41
C PRO A 155 8.01 -23.81 -8.84
N ALA A 156 8.81 -24.35 -9.78
CA ALA A 156 8.94 -23.85 -11.15
C ALA A 156 7.62 -23.72 -11.93
N TRP A 157 6.58 -24.47 -11.57
CA TRP A 157 5.26 -24.39 -12.22
C TRP A 157 4.54 -23.06 -11.96
N LEU A 158 4.83 -22.36 -10.85
CA LEU A 158 4.23 -21.07 -10.51
C LEU A 158 4.97 -19.91 -11.21
N THR A 159 6.27 -20.06 -11.42
CA THR A 159 7.13 -19.07 -12.07
C THR A 159 6.94 -19.03 -13.60
N HIS A 160 6.48 -20.13 -14.20
CA HIS A 160 6.17 -20.23 -15.64
C HIS A 160 4.67 -20.07 -15.98
N GLY A 161 3.80 -19.87 -14.97
CA GLY A 161 2.36 -19.74 -15.16
C GLY A 161 1.84 -18.31 -15.38
N PHE A 162 2.72 -17.29 -15.33
CA PHE A 162 2.43 -15.86 -15.47
C PHE A 162 3.02 -15.26 -16.75
#